data_AF-A0A2Y9EXV3-F1
#
_entry.id   AF-A0A2Y9EXV3-F1
#
_cell.length_a   1.000
_cell.length_b   1.000
_cell.length_c   1.000
_cell.angle_alpha   90.00
_cell.angle_beta   90.00
_cell.angle_gamma   90.00
#
_symmetry.space_group_name_H-M   'P 1'
#
loop_
_entity.id
_entity.type
_entity.pdbx_description
1 polymer ?
#
loop_
_entity_poly.entity_id
_entity_poly.type
_entity_poly.pdbx_seq_one_letter_code
_entity_poly.pdbx_strand_id
1 'polypeptide(L)'
;MEKVLVLLLLALAVAYAVPDPRGLIFNLVEGELCLNSAQCKSKCCHRDTGLSLARCAPKARESSECSAFTLYGVYYKCPCERGLTCEVDKTIVGSITNTNFGVCLDVGRSRE
;
A
#
# COMPACT_ATOMS: atom_id res chain seq x y z
N MET A 1 -1.93 1.51 47.33
CA MET A 1 -2.96 1.30 46.30
C MET A 1 -3.10 2.52 45.39
N GLU A 2 -3.26 3.72 45.94
CA GLU A 2 -3.49 4.95 45.16
C GLU A 2 -2.32 5.38 44.26
N LYS A 3 -1.08 5.33 44.77
CA LYS A 3 0.12 5.67 43.98
C LYS A 3 0.32 4.75 42.76
N VAL A 4 -0.08 3.48 42.88
CA VAL A 4 -0.01 2.50 41.79
C VAL A 4 -1.04 2.82 40.72
N LEU A 5 -2.27 3.19 41.13
CA LEU A 5 -3.33 3.59 40.22
C LEU A 5 -2.96 4.86 39.45
N VAL A 6 -2.36 5.85 40.12
CA VAL A 6 -1.88 7.09 39.50
C VAL A 6 -0.79 6.81 38.47
N LEU A 7 0.18 5.95 38.79
CA LEU A 7 1.23 5.51 37.85
C LEU A 7 0.64 4.77 36.64
N LEU A 8 -0.36 3.91 36.86
CA LEU A 8 -1.03 3.18 35.77
C LEU A 8 -1.75 4.14 34.82
N LEU A 9 -2.48 5.10 35.38
CA LEU A 9 -3.20 6.13 34.62
C LEU A 9 -2.24 7.03 33.84
N LEU A 10 -1.10 7.42 34.43
CA LEU A 10 -0.04 8.15 33.75
C LEU A 10 0.58 7.33 32.60
N ALA A 11 0.81 6.03 32.79
CA ALA A 11 1.37 5.17 31.75
C ALA A 11 0.39 4.97 30.58
N LEU A 12 -0.89 4.69 30.88
CA LEU A 12 -1.97 4.69 29.89
C LEU A 12 -2.07 6.03 29.18
N ALA A 13 -1.80 7.13 29.90
CA ALA A 13 -1.88 8.45 29.35
C ALA A 13 -0.81 8.76 28.32
N VAL A 14 0.43 8.40 28.65
CA VAL A 14 1.56 8.50 27.73
C VAL A 14 1.36 7.57 26.53
N ALA A 15 0.82 6.36 26.73
CA ALA A 15 0.57 5.41 25.65
C ALA A 15 -0.47 5.88 24.63
N TYR A 16 -1.57 6.54 25.06
CA TYR A 16 -2.54 7.11 24.11
C TYR A 16 -2.01 8.35 23.41
N ALA A 17 -1.09 9.08 24.05
CA ALA A 17 -0.56 10.34 23.56
C ALA A 17 0.66 10.17 22.64
N VAL A 18 1.20 8.95 22.51
CA VAL A 18 2.22 8.65 21.51
C VAL A 18 1.61 9.02 20.16
N PRO A 19 2.17 10.02 19.44
CA PRO A 19 1.74 10.30 18.09
C PRO A 19 1.91 9.00 17.31
N ASP A 20 0.82 8.52 16.72
CA ASP A 20 0.87 7.57 15.60
C ASP A 20 2.09 7.96 14.75
N PRO A 21 3.00 7.06 14.35
CA PRO A 21 4.21 7.41 13.59
C PRO A 21 3.88 7.82 12.13
N ARG A 22 2.76 8.51 11.95
CA ARG A 22 2.44 9.39 10.83
C ARG A 22 3.55 10.44 10.77
N GLY A 23 4.62 10.10 10.07
CA GLY A 23 5.45 11.16 9.50
C GLY A 23 4.55 11.95 8.56
N LEU A 24 4.72 13.27 8.49
CA LEU A 24 3.99 14.13 7.54
C LEU A 24 4.08 13.64 6.08
N ILE A 25 5.03 12.74 5.80
CA ILE A 25 5.42 12.22 4.49
C ILE A 25 5.39 10.67 4.45
N PHE A 26 5.27 9.95 5.58
CA PHE A 26 5.34 8.48 5.66
C PHE A 26 4.25 7.90 6.56
N ASN A 27 3.85 6.65 6.31
CA ASN A 27 2.69 6.00 6.94
C ASN A 27 1.35 6.69 6.62
N LEU A 28 1.23 7.21 5.40
CA LEU A 28 0.02 7.80 4.85
C LEU A 28 -1.10 6.75 4.75
N VAL A 29 -2.33 7.17 5.07
CA VAL A 29 -3.53 6.34 4.96
C VAL A 29 -4.14 6.44 3.57
N GLU A 30 -5.07 5.55 3.25
CA GLU A 30 -5.76 5.54 1.96
C GLU A 30 -6.48 6.87 1.71
N GLY A 31 -6.38 7.37 0.47
CA GLY A 31 -6.93 8.67 0.04
C GLY A 31 -5.98 9.87 0.21
N GLU A 32 -4.91 9.76 1.01
CA GLU A 32 -3.94 10.86 1.17
C GLU A 32 -3.03 11.00 -0.06
N LEU A 33 -2.56 12.22 -0.31
CA LEU A 33 -1.70 12.53 -1.45
C LEU A 33 -0.31 11.89 -1.27
N CYS A 34 0.19 11.23 -2.31
CA CYS A 34 1.49 10.55 -2.27
C CYS A 34 2.31 10.83 -3.53
N LEU A 35 3.63 10.72 -3.40
CA LEU A 35 4.59 10.78 -4.50
C LEU A 35 5.30 9.44 -4.72
N ASN A 36 5.29 8.56 -3.70
CA ASN A 36 5.88 7.24 -3.77
C ASN A 36 5.13 6.25 -2.87
N SER A 37 5.02 5.00 -3.32
CA SER A 37 4.36 3.91 -2.60
C SER A 37 5.00 3.61 -1.24
N ALA A 38 6.28 3.92 -1.03
CA ALA A 38 6.93 3.75 0.27
C ALA A 38 6.25 4.58 1.39
N GLN A 39 5.61 5.69 1.02
CA GLN A 39 4.92 6.60 1.93
C GLN A 39 3.61 6.02 2.47
N CYS A 40 2.92 5.20 1.69
CA CYS A 40 1.62 4.65 2.05
C CYS A 40 1.74 3.43 2.97
N LYS A 41 0.83 3.30 3.96
CA LYS A 41 0.71 2.08 4.77
C LYS A 41 0.41 0.85 3.91
N SER A 42 -0.46 1.01 2.91
CA SER A 42 -0.80 -0.04 1.93
C SER A 42 0.35 -0.41 0.99
N LYS A 43 1.40 0.42 0.92
CA LYS A 43 2.48 0.34 -0.07
C LYS A 43 2.00 0.43 -1.52
N CYS A 44 0.89 1.11 -1.76
CA CYS A 44 0.45 1.50 -3.11
C CYS A 44 0.12 2.99 -3.18
N CYS A 45 0.84 3.71 -4.04
CA CYS A 45 0.52 5.06 -4.47
C CYS A 45 -0.07 4.99 -5.88
N HIS A 46 -1.35 5.31 -6.01
CA HIS A 46 -2.16 5.10 -7.21
C HIS A 46 -2.49 6.41 -7.92
N ARG A 47 -2.50 6.40 -9.25
CA ARG A 47 -2.96 7.50 -10.09
C ARG A 47 -3.77 6.97 -11.28
N ASP A 48 -4.76 7.73 -11.74
CA ASP A 48 -5.62 7.29 -12.85
C ASP A 48 -4.97 7.49 -14.23
N THR A 49 -4.21 8.57 -14.38
CA THR A 49 -3.56 8.98 -15.64
C THR A 49 -2.16 9.55 -15.39
N GLY A 50 -1.34 9.67 -16.45
CA GLY A 50 0.05 10.12 -16.34
C GLY A 50 0.24 11.54 -15.77
N LEU A 51 -0.79 12.38 -15.84
CA LEU A 51 -0.80 13.76 -15.35
C LEU A 51 -1.66 13.96 -14.09
N SER A 52 -2.36 12.91 -13.63
CA SER A 52 -3.21 13.00 -12.45
C SER A 52 -2.40 12.95 -11.15
N LEU A 53 -2.95 13.55 -10.09
CA LEU A 53 -2.40 13.48 -8.75
C LEU A 53 -2.52 12.06 -8.19
N ALA A 54 -1.46 11.56 -7.58
CA ALA A 54 -1.44 10.23 -6.99
C ALA A 54 -1.89 10.26 -5.51
N ARG A 55 -2.63 9.22 -5.10
CA ARG A 55 -3.13 9.03 -3.74
C ARG A 55 -2.89 7.61 -3.27
N CYS A 56 -2.72 7.43 -1.96
CA CYS A 56 -2.60 6.10 -1.39
C CYS A 56 -3.89 5.31 -1.63
N ALA A 57 -3.76 4.06 -2.05
CA ALA A 57 -4.89 3.19 -2.37
C ALA A 57 -4.71 1.80 -1.76
N PRO A 58 -5.79 1.04 -1.56
CA PRO A 58 -5.69 -0.36 -1.15
C PRO A 58 -5.00 -1.19 -2.23
N LYS A 59 -4.37 -2.29 -1.82
CA LYS A 59 -3.81 -3.27 -2.75
C LYS A 59 -4.92 -4.05 -3.47
N ALA A 60 -4.58 -4.62 -4.62
CA ALA A 60 -5.51 -5.42 -5.41
C ALA A 60 -5.82 -6.76 -4.73
N ARG A 61 -7.11 -7.11 -4.69
CA ARG A 61 -7.63 -8.37 -4.13
C ARG A 61 -7.56 -9.50 -5.15
N GLU A 62 -7.83 -10.72 -4.72
CA GLU A 62 -7.93 -11.87 -5.63
C GLU A 62 -8.95 -11.60 -6.75
N SER A 63 -8.62 -12.03 -7.97
CA SER A 63 -9.41 -11.84 -9.20
C SER A 63 -9.64 -10.38 -9.61
N SER A 64 -8.91 -9.42 -9.03
CA SER A 64 -8.95 -8.01 -9.46
C SER A 64 -7.75 -7.63 -10.32
N GLU A 65 -7.91 -6.56 -11.11
CA GLU A 65 -6.85 -6.02 -11.95
C GLU A 65 -5.68 -5.50 -11.11
N CYS A 66 -4.46 -5.81 -11.55
CA CYS A 66 -3.23 -5.41 -10.87
C CYS A 66 -2.19 -4.93 -11.87
N SER A 67 -1.16 -4.25 -11.35
CA SER A 67 0.07 -4.01 -12.09
C SER A 67 1.18 -4.87 -11.51
N ALA A 68 2.06 -5.38 -12.39
CA ALA A 68 3.35 -5.89 -11.96
C ALA A 68 4.12 -4.81 -11.17
N PHE A 69 5.03 -5.26 -10.30
CA PHE A 69 5.96 -4.38 -9.59
C PHE A 69 6.75 -3.51 -10.59
N THR A 70 6.86 -2.22 -10.28
CA THR A 70 7.60 -1.25 -11.09
C THR A 70 8.59 -0.46 -10.26
N LEU A 71 9.67 -0.01 -10.90
CA LEU A 71 10.73 0.80 -10.28
C LEU A 71 10.28 2.25 -10.00
N TYR A 72 9.22 2.72 -10.66
CA TYR A 72 8.72 4.09 -10.53
C TYR A 72 8.08 4.37 -9.15
N GLY A 73 7.65 3.33 -8.44
CA GLY A 73 7.05 3.47 -7.11
C GLY A 73 5.65 4.13 -7.11
N VAL A 74 5.06 4.37 -8.27
CA VAL A 74 3.69 4.86 -8.46
C VAL A 74 3.01 3.96 -9.50
N TYR A 75 1.72 3.69 -9.33
CA TYR A 75 1.00 2.67 -10.09
C TYR A 75 -0.29 3.23 -10.71
N TYR A 76 -0.63 2.73 -11.91
CA TYR A 76 -1.98 2.91 -12.48
C TYR A 76 -2.98 1.85 -12.01
N LYS A 77 -2.48 0.71 -11.54
CA LYS A 77 -3.24 -0.37 -10.89
C LYS A 77 -2.41 -0.88 -9.74
N CYS A 78 -2.98 -0.96 -8.54
CA CYS A 78 -2.20 -1.36 -7.37
C CYS A 78 -1.69 -2.81 -7.49
N PRO A 79 -0.53 -3.13 -6.90
CA PRO A 79 -0.07 -4.50 -6.80
C PRO A 79 -0.98 -5.31 -5.88
N CYS A 80 -0.91 -6.64 -6.00
CA CYS A 80 -1.73 -7.54 -5.21
C CYS A 80 -1.41 -7.51 -3.71
N GLU A 81 -2.41 -7.89 -2.92
CA GLU A 81 -2.28 -8.21 -1.50
C GLU A 81 -1.25 -9.33 -1.26
N ARG A 82 -0.79 -9.45 0.00
CA ARG A 82 0.20 -10.48 0.36
C ARG A 82 -0.40 -11.86 0.15
N GLY A 83 0.36 -12.77 -0.48
CA GLY A 83 -0.08 -14.13 -0.81
C GLY A 83 -0.61 -14.29 -2.23
N LEU A 84 -0.93 -13.19 -2.92
CA LEU A 84 -1.39 -13.20 -4.31
C LEU A 84 -0.25 -12.83 -5.25
N THR A 85 -0.28 -13.38 -6.46
CA THR A 85 0.63 -13.04 -7.56
C THR A 85 -0.14 -12.34 -8.67
N CYS A 86 0.42 -11.24 -9.17
CA CYS A 86 -0.13 -10.55 -10.34
C CYS A 86 0.30 -11.29 -11.61
N GLU A 87 -0.62 -12.06 -12.19
CA GLU A 87 -0.39 -12.82 -13.41
C GLU A 87 -0.47 -11.87 -14.61
N VAL A 88 0.67 -11.65 -15.28
CA VAL A 88 0.77 -10.73 -16.42
C VAL A 88 1.91 -11.10 -17.35
N ASP A 89 1.65 -10.99 -18.65
CA ASP A 89 2.67 -11.06 -19.69
C ASP A 89 3.50 -9.76 -19.70
N LYS A 90 4.68 -9.81 -19.08
CA LYS A 90 5.57 -8.65 -18.98
C LYS A 90 6.23 -8.35 -20.31
N THR A 91 5.99 -7.17 -20.85
CA THR A 91 6.67 -6.68 -22.06
C THR A 91 7.70 -5.61 -21.71
N ILE A 92 8.69 -5.40 -22.59
CA ILE A 92 9.68 -4.31 -22.45
C ILE A 92 8.96 -2.96 -22.44
N VAL A 93 8.08 -2.75 -23.43
CA VAL A 93 7.29 -1.51 -23.55
C VAL A 93 6.44 -1.32 -22.30
N GLY A 94 5.69 -2.32 -21.86
CA GLY A 94 4.85 -2.25 -20.67
C GLY A 94 5.63 -2.00 -19.37
N SER A 95 6.89 -2.42 -19.30
CA SER A 95 7.76 -2.13 -18.15
C SER A 95 8.21 -0.67 -18.13
N ILE A 96 8.48 -0.08 -19.30
CA ILE A 96 8.84 1.33 -19.47
C ILE A 96 7.61 2.22 -19.24
N THR A 97 6.44 1.84 -19.77
CA THR A 97 5.21 2.62 -19.65
C THR A 97 4.46 2.37 -18.35
N ASN A 98 4.87 1.41 -17.53
CA ASN A 98 4.18 1.00 -16.28
C ASN A 98 2.76 0.48 -16.57
N THR A 99 2.58 -0.24 -17.67
CA THR A 99 1.26 -0.73 -18.14
C THR A 99 1.21 -2.25 -18.30
N ASN A 100 2.09 -2.99 -17.62
CA ASN A 100 1.95 -4.44 -17.49
C ASN A 100 0.82 -4.74 -16.49
N PHE A 101 -0.41 -4.76 -17.00
CA PHE A 101 -1.61 -5.09 -16.23
C PHE A 101 -1.95 -6.56 -16.32
N GLY A 102 -2.43 -7.10 -15.20
CA GLY A 102 -2.77 -8.50 -15.04
C GLY A 102 -3.90 -8.70 -14.05
N VAL A 103 -4.02 -9.92 -13.55
CA VAL A 103 -5.02 -10.29 -12.54
C VAL A 103 -4.32 -10.93 -11.34
N CYS A 104 -4.77 -10.59 -10.12
CA CYS A 104 -4.25 -11.22 -8.92
C CYS A 104 -4.81 -12.63 -8.75
N LEU A 105 -3.93 -13.62 -8.67
CA LEU A 105 -4.28 -15.03 -8.44
C LEU A 105 -3.56 -15.57 -7.21
N ASP A 106 -4.23 -16.44 -6.46
CA ASP A 106 -3.58 -17.22 -5.40
C ASP A 106 -2.82 -18.40 -6.03
N VAL A 107 -1.49 -18.37 -5.92
CA VAL A 107 -0.61 -19.42 -6.46
C VAL A 107 -0.83 -20.75 -5.73
N GLY A 108 -1.33 -20.71 -4.49
CA GLY A 108 -1.70 -21.91 -3.74
C GLY A 108 -2.86 -22.70 -4.38
N ARG A 109 -3.78 -22.00 -5.05
CA ARG A 109 -4.95 -22.58 -5.71
C ARG A 109 -4.70 -22.96 -7.18
N SER A 110 -3.70 -22.36 -7.82
CA SER A 110 -3.38 -22.60 -9.24
C SER A 110 -2.59 -23.91 -9.50
N ARG A 111 -2.22 -24.65 -8.45
CA ARG A 111 -1.45 -25.91 -8.54
C ARG A 111 -2.26 -27.17 -8.22
N GLU A 112 -3.58 -27.06 -8.05
CA GLU A 112 -4.52 -28.18 -7.97
C GLU A 112 -5.21 -28.45 -9.31
#